data_AF-A0A163EVT6-F1
#
_entry.id   AF-A0A163EVT6-F1
#
_cell.length_a   1.000
_cell.length_b   1.000
_cell.length_c   1.000
_cell.angle_alpha   90.00
_cell.angle_beta   90.00
_cell.angle_gamma   90.00
#
_symmetry.space_group_name_H-M   'P 1'
#
loop_
_entity.id
_entity.type
_entity.pdbx_description
1 polymer ?
#
loop_
_entity_poly.entity_id
_entity_poly.type
_entity_poly.pdbx_seq_one_letter_code
_entity_poly.pdbx_strand_id
1 'polypeptide(L)'
;MSGPTTAPVSAPLTIPMGFGAQIKALQEQQRQQADRIAVLEHKNALLQSSHPAPSTLLARIEALEQQNTHLTTRRKEAVTQLLNLRTLHQEASNAFLVRASDIEADDLEGMLGVHATSITTVLNHHQRALGQLRPLGHMPPYGTAIQGPGCYPVGYAYPTQYNQTGYCQAHHFPYPCRVCGH
;
A
#
# COMPACT_ATOMS: atom_id res chain seq x y z
N MET A 1 -3.92 36.73 47.44
CA MET A 1 -2.57 36.26 47.04
C MET A 1 -2.11 35.28 48.11
N SER A 2 -2.20 33.98 47.84
CA SER A 2 -1.90 32.92 48.82
C SER A 2 -0.59 32.26 48.40
N GLY A 3 0.48 32.54 49.14
CA GLY A 3 1.80 31.94 48.92
C GLY A 3 1.88 30.52 49.49
N PRO A 4 2.69 29.63 48.88
CA PRO A 4 2.80 28.24 49.33
C PRO A 4 3.58 28.12 50.65
N THR A 5 2.95 27.43 51.61
CA THR A 5 3.52 27.00 52.89
C THR A 5 4.71 26.06 52.67
N THR A 6 5.91 26.50 53.01
CA THR A 6 7.11 25.66 53.07
C THR A 6 7.06 24.81 54.34
N ALA A 7 6.86 23.50 54.20
CA ALA A 7 7.01 22.56 55.30
C ALA A 7 8.46 22.57 55.81
N PRO A 8 8.70 22.50 57.14
CA PRO A 8 10.05 22.54 57.69
C PRO A 8 10.83 21.28 57.28
N VAL A 9 11.93 21.48 56.58
CA VAL A 9 12.91 20.45 56.27
C VAL A 9 13.49 19.95 57.59
N SER A 10 13.12 18.72 57.97
CA SER A 10 13.72 18.02 59.11
C SER A 10 15.22 17.85 58.85
N ALA A 11 16.04 18.55 59.62
CA ALA A 11 17.48 18.35 59.60
C ALA A 11 17.80 16.93 60.10
N PRO A 12 18.55 16.12 59.35
CA PRO A 12 18.94 14.79 59.82
C PRO A 12 19.83 14.96 61.06
N LEU A 13 19.40 14.37 62.17
CA LEU A 13 20.19 14.23 63.40
C LEU A 13 21.48 13.48 63.08
N THR A 14 22.59 14.20 62.90
CA THR A 14 23.93 13.64 62.71
C THR A 14 24.47 13.20 64.07
N ILE A 15 24.16 11.97 64.46
CA ILE A 15 24.84 11.29 65.56
C ILE A 15 26.29 11.05 65.12
N PRO A 16 27.32 11.41 65.90
CA PRO A 16 28.72 11.25 65.50
C PRO A 16 29.06 9.76 65.46
N MET A 17 28.90 9.17 64.27
CA MET A 17 29.35 7.82 63.98
C MET A 17 30.88 7.76 64.07
N GLY A 18 31.42 6.76 64.76
CA GLY A 18 32.87 6.49 64.73
C GLY A 18 33.34 6.25 63.30
N PHE A 19 34.60 6.55 62.99
CA PHE A 19 35.19 6.50 61.63
C PHE A 19 34.88 5.20 60.88
N GLY A 20 34.93 4.04 61.55
CA GLY A 20 34.59 2.75 60.94
C GLY A 20 33.11 2.59 60.56
N ALA A 21 32.19 3.23 61.29
CA ALA A 21 30.77 3.25 60.95
C ALA A 21 30.49 4.21 59.78
N GLN A 22 31.24 5.31 59.68
CA GLN A 22 31.19 6.21 58.51
C GLN A 22 31.65 5.51 57.22
N ILE A 23 32.74 4.72 57.28
CA ILE A 23 33.22 3.95 56.12
C ILE A 23 32.18 2.91 55.69
N LYS A 24 31.56 2.18 56.63
CA LYS A 24 30.51 1.21 56.30
C LYS A 24 29.27 1.86 55.70
N ALA A 25 28.83 3.00 56.25
CA ALA A 25 27.71 3.77 55.69
C ALA A 25 28.02 4.25 54.26
N LEU A 26 29.26 4.67 54.01
CA LEU A 26 29.71 5.13 52.70
C LEU A 26 29.82 3.97 51.69
N GLN A 27 30.30 2.80 52.10
CA GLN A 27 30.30 1.59 51.28
C GLN A 27 28.88 1.13 50.93
N GLU A 28 27.98 1.16 51.89
CA GLU A 28 26.57 0.80 51.66
C GLU A 28 25.89 1.80 50.72
N GLN A 29 26.16 3.10 50.88
CA GLN A 29 25.68 4.13 49.97
C GLN A 29 26.25 3.97 48.55
N GLN A 30 27.52 3.65 48.41
CA GLN A 30 28.15 3.36 47.12
C GLN A 30 27.53 2.13 46.46
N ARG A 31 27.23 1.09 47.23
CA ARG A 31 26.55 -0.12 46.73
C ARG A 31 25.15 0.20 46.24
N GLN A 32 24.36 0.93 47.04
CA GLN A 32 23.02 1.36 46.64
C GLN A 32 23.04 2.27 45.41
N GLN A 33 24.05 3.13 45.28
CA GLN A 33 24.24 3.95 44.07
C GLN A 33 24.60 3.09 42.86
N ALA A 34 25.49 2.11 43.00
CA ALA A 34 25.87 1.20 41.93
C ALA A 34 24.66 0.39 41.44
N ASP A 35 23.85 -0.15 42.35
CA ASP A 35 22.64 -0.91 42.02
C ASP A 35 21.62 -0.03 41.28
N ARG A 36 21.46 1.23 41.72
CA ARG A 36 20.56 2.18 41.06
C ARG A 36 21.05 2.57 39.67
N ILE A 37 22.35 2.74 39.48
CA ILE A 37 22.96 3.01 38.17
C ILE A 37 22.72 1.82 37.24
N ALA A 38 22.98 0.58 37.69
CA ALA A 38 22.77 -0.61 36.88
C ALA A 38 21.30 -0.76 36.43
N VAL A 39 20.33 -0.48 37.32
CA VAL A 39 18.90 -0.50 36.96
C VAL A 39 18.56 0.59 35.94
N LEU A 40 19.14 1.79 36.08
CA LEU A 40 18.90 2.89 35.15
C LEU A 40 19.53 2.61 33.78
N GLU A 41 20.74 2.05 33.72
CA GLU A 41 21.40 1.63 32.49
C GLU A 41 20.58 0.54 31.77
N HIS A 42 20.09 -0.45 32.50
CA HIS A 42 19.24 -1.49 31.93
C HIS A 42 17.93 -0.92 31.36
N LYS A 43 17.27 -0.01 32.08
CA LYS A 43 16.07 0.68 31.58
C LYS A 43 16.36 1.56 30.36
N ASN A 44 17.51 2.22 30.32
CA ASN A 44 17.91 3.06 29.19
C ASN A 44 18.20 2.21 27.94
N ALA A 45 18.87 1.06 28.11
CA ALA A 45 19.07 0.09 27.04
C ALA A 45 17.73 -0.46 26.49
N LEU A 46 16.78 -0.75 27.38
CA LEU A 46 15.43 -1.16 26.98
C LEU A 46 14.72 -0.05 26.18
N LEU A 47 14.76 1.20 26.65
CA LEU A 47 14.14 2.34 25.97
C LEU A 47 14.76 2.61 24.58
N GLN A 48 16.08 2.46 24.46
CA GLN A 48 16.78 2.58 23.18
C GLN A 48 16.40 1.45 22.21
N SER A 49 16.13 0.25 22.72
CA SER A 49 15.71 -0.89 21.89
C SER A 49 14.22 -0.83 21.49
N SER A 50 13.36 -0.25 22.32
CA SER A 50 11.91 -0.22 22.09
C SER A 50 11.45 0.88 21.14
N HIS A 51 12.23 1.96 21.02
CA HIS A 51 11.92 3.04 20.09
C HIS A 51 12.62 2.80 18.75
N PRO A 52 11.87 2.54 17.65
CA PRO A 52 12.48 2.50 16.33
C PRO A 52 13.16 3.86 16.10
N ALA A 53 14.42 3.83 15.65
CA ALA A 53 15.21 5.04 15.49
C ALA A 53 14.40 6.07 14.68
N PRO A 54 14.38 7.35 15.09
CA PRO A 54 13.55 8.38 14.44
C PRO A 54 13.82 8.48 12.93
N SER A 55 15.02 8.11 12.48
CA SER A 55 15.39 7.97 11.07
C SER A 55 14.54 6.95 10.29
N THR A 56 14.17 5.83 10.90
CA THR A 56 13.33 4.79 10.26
C THR A 56 11.89 5.27 10.05
N LEU A 57 11.36 6.05 11.00
CA LEU A 57 10.03 6.64 10.89
C LEU A 57 10.01 7.73 9.82
N LEU A 58 11.03 8.57 9.76
CA LEU A 58 11.17 9.60 8.72
C LEU A 58 11.26 8.98 7.32
N ALA A 59 12.09 7.95 7.13
CA ALA A 59 12.18 7.24 5.85
C ALA A 59 10.85 6.60 5.44
N ARG A 60 10.09 6.06 6.40
CA ARG A 60 8.76 5.52 6.15
C ARG A 60 7.76 6.60 5.76
N ILE A 61 7.79 7.76 6.42
CA ILE A 61 6.93 8.90 6.08
C ILE A 61 7.23 9.37 4.65
N GLU A 62 8.50 9.55 4.32
CA GLU A 62 8.92 9.96 2.97
C GLU A 62 8.45 8.95 1.90
N ALA A 63 8.63 7.65 2.14
CA ALA A 63 8.16 6.61 1.22
C ALA A 63 6.63 6.64 1.03
N LEU A 64 5.87 6.89 2.10
CA LEU A 64 4.41 7.02 2.03
C LEU A 64 3.99 8.29 1.29
N GLU A 65 4.70 9.40 1.46
CA GLU A 65 4.47 10.64 0.74
C GLU A 65 4.74 10.47 -0.76
N GLN A 66 5.85 9.81 -1.13
CA GLN A 66 6.17 9.47 -2.52
C GLN A 66 5.10 8.54 -3.12
N GLN A 67 4.62 7.55 -2.37
CA GLN A 67 3.54 6.68 -2.85
C GLN A 67 2.23 7.46 -3.08
N ASN A 68 1.90 8.38 -2.18
CA ASN A 68 0.67 9.18 -2.28
C ASN A 68 0.71 10.14 -3.48
N THR A 69 1.85 10.78 -3.73
CA THR A 69 2.04 11.62 -4.93
C THR A 69 1.87 10.79 -6.21
N HIS A 70 2.49 9.61 -6.28
CA HIS A 70 2.30 8.68 -7.40
C HIS A 70 0.83 8.28 -7.62
N LEU A 71 0.13 7.87 -6.55
CA LEU A 71 -1.30 7.50 -6.64
C LEU A 71 -2.17 8.67 -7.09
N THR A 72 -1.86 9.89 -6.64
CA THR A 72 -2.56 11.10 -7.06
C THR A 72 -2.36 11.38 -8.54
N THR A 73 -1.14 11.24 -9.05
CA THR A 73 -0.86 11.35 -10.49
C THR A 73 -1.63 10.31 -11.30
N ARG A 74 -1.63 9.04 -10.86
CA ARG A 74 -2.41 7.96 -11.50
C ARG A 74 -3.91 8.23 -11.52
N ARG A 75 -4.47 8.80 -10.46
CA ARG A 75 -5.89 9.19 -10.43
C ARG A 75 -6.17 10.30 -11.44
N LYS A 76 -5.31 11.31 -11.53
CA LYS A 76 -5.45 12.39 -12.52
C LYS A 76 -5.39 11.84 -13.94
N GLU A 77 -4.45 10.94 -14.24
CA GLU A 77 -4.36 10.25 -15.54
C GLU A 77 -5.62 9.43 -15.85
N ALA A 78 -6.15 8.69 -14.88
CA ALA A 78 -7.38 7.92 -15.10
C ALA A 78 -8.57 8.84 -15.40
N VAL A 79 -8.69 9.97 -14.69
CA VAL A 79 -9.75 10.96 -14.94
C VAL A 79 -9.61 11.59 -16.33
N THR A 80 -8.40 11.97 -16.75
CA THR A 80 -8.21 12.55 -18.09
C THR A 80 -8.55 11.54 -19.19
N GLN A 81 -8.20 10.28 -19.00
CA GLN A 81 -8.57 9.22 -19.95
C GLN A 81 -10.09 8.98 -20.00
N LEU A 82 -10.78 9.00 -18.86
CA LEU A 82 -12.25 8.91 -18.83
C LEU A 82 -12.92 10.11 -19.53
N LEU A 83 -12.39 11.32 -19.34
CA LEU A 83 -12.89 12.50 -20.03
C LEU A 83 -12.67 12.39 -21.55
N ASN A 84 -11.50 11.90 -21.98
CA ASN A 84 -11.22 11.65 -23.40
C ASN A 84 -12.17 10.61 -23.99
N LEU A 85 -12.44 9.50 -23.27
CA LEU A 85 -13.40 8.48 -23.69
C LEU A 85 -14.80 9.05 -23.88
N ARG A 86 -15.24 9.94 -22.99
CA ARG A 86 -16.54 10.60 -23.08
C ARG A 86 -16.63 11.46 -24.35
N THR A 87 -15.63 12.30 -24.62
CA THR A 87 -15.60 13.14 -25.82
C THR A 87 -15.64 12.30 -27.09
N LEU A 88 -14.85 11.24 -27.15
CA LEU A 88 -14.80 10.34 -28.31
C LEU A 88 -16.11 9.56 -28.50
N HIS A 89 -16.79 9.18 -27.42
CA HIS A 89 -18.12 8.56 -27.52
C HIS A 89 -19.16 9.52 -28.08
N GLN A 90 -19.09 10.80 -27.70
CA GLN A 90 -19.94 11.84 -28.25
C GLN A 90 -19.65 12.07 -29.75
N GLU A 91 -18.38 12.12 -30.15
CA GLU A 91 -17.98 12.23 -31.56
C GLU A 91 -18.46 11.02 -32.38
N ALA A 92 -18.34 9.80 -31.85
CA ALA A 92 -18.84 8.59 -32.50
C ALA A 92 -20.37 8.61 -32.65
N SER A 93 -21.09 9.12 -31.65
CA SER A 93 -22.55 9.26 -31.68
C SER A 93 -22.98 10.30 -32.72
N ASN A 94 -22.27 11.43 -32.81
CA ASN A 94 -22.51 12.44 -33.84
C ASN A 94 -22.25 11.90 -35.25
N ALA A 95 -21.14 11.16 -35.44
CA ALA A 95 -20.83 10.53 -36.71
C ALA A 95 -21.88 9.47 -37.11
N PHE A 96 -22.43 8.73 -36.14
CA PHE A 96 -23.56 7.83 -36.37
C PHE A 96 -24.79 8.58 -36.86
N LEU A 97 -25.18 9.67 -36.19
CA LEU A 97 -26.36 10.46 -36.58
C LEU A 97 -26.25 11.03 -37.99
N VAL A 98 -25.06 11.53 -38.37
CA VAL A 98 -24.81 12.04 -39.73
C VAL A 98 -24.90 10.91 -40.77
N ARG A 99 -24.37 9.72 -40.48
CA ARG A 99 -24.49 8.58 -41.40
C ARG A 99 -25.91 8.03 -41.49
N ALA A 100 -26.65 8.08 -40.38
CA ALA A 100 -28.04 7.66 -40.33
C ALA A 100 -28.95 8.60 -41.13
N SER A 101 -28.62 9.90 -41.25
CA SER A 101 -29.42 10.83 -42.06
C SER A 101 -29.33 10.59 -43.57
N ASP A 102 -28.28 9.89 -44.03
CA ASP A 102 -28.07 9.55 -45.44
C ASP A 102 -28.75 8.21 -45.84
N ILE A 103 -29.33 7.49 -44.88
CA ILE A 103 -30.01 6.21 -45.10
C ILE A 103 -31.50 6.46 -45.29
N GLU A 104 -32.09 5.87 -46.34
CA GLU A 104 -33.53 5.91 -46.55
C GLU A 104 -34.27 5.25 -45.37
N ALA A 105 -35.41 5.82 -44.95
CA ALA A 105 -36.14 5.36 -43.77
C ALA A 105 -36.60 3.89 -43.84
N ASP A 106 -36.64 3.31 -45.05
CA ASP A 106 -37.03 1.93 -45.32
C ASP A 106 -35.84 0.96 -45.42
N ASP A 107 -34.59 1.45 -45.38
CA ASP A 107 -33.38 0.63 -45.42
C ASP A 107 -32.94 0.19 -44.01
N LEU A 108 -33.63 -0.84 -43.51
CA LEU A 108 -33.35 -1.47 -42.22
C LEU A 108 -31.93 -2.07 -42.16
N GLU A 109 -31.43 -2.63 -43.27
CA GLU A 109 -30.12 -3.29 -43.33
C GLU A 109 -28.99 -2.26 -43.22
N GLY A 110 -29.11 -1.13 -43.90
CA GLY A 110 -28.23 0.02 -43.76
C GLY A 110 -28.19 0.56 -42.33
N MET A 111 -29.36 0.77 -41.71
CA MET A 111 -29.45 1.24 -40.32
C MET A 111 -28.83 0.26 -39.32
N LEU A 112 -29.05 -1.04 -39.49
CA LEU A 112 -28.43 -2.09 -38.67
C LEU A 112 -26.91 -2.14 -38.85
N GLY A 113 -26.41 -1.94 -40.07
CA GLY A 113 -24.97 -1.87 -40.37
C GLY A 113 -24.28 -0.68 -39.70
N VAL A 114 -24.87 0.51 -39.75
CA VAL A 114 -24.34 1.71 -39.07
C VAL A 114 -24.38 1.53 -37.55
N HIS A 115 -25.41 0.89 -37.00
CA HIS A 115 -25.49 0.60 -35.57
C HIS A 115 -24.46 -0.44 -35.11
N ALA A 116 -24.27 -1.52 -35.87
CA ALA A 116 -23.26 -2.53 -35.56
C ALA A 116 -21.82 -1.96 -35.62
N THR A 117 -21.55 -1.09 -36.60
CA THR A 117 -20.24 -0.42 -36.72
C THR A 117 -20.01 0.61 -35.61
N SER A 118 -21.04 1.33 -35.16
CA SER A 118 -20.90 2.26 -34.03
C SER A 118 -20.56 1.52 -32.72
N ILE A 119 -21.27 0.42 -32.41
CA ILE A 119 -20.97 -0.43 -31.24
C ILE A 119 -19.54 -0.98 -31.32
N THR A 120 -19.14 -1.50 -32.47
CA THR A 120 -17.81 -2.08 -32.67
C THR A 120 -16.71 -1.02 -32.51
N THR A 121 -16.96 0.21 -32.95
CA THR A 121 -16.02 1.33 -32.78
C THR A 121 -15.86 1.69 -31.30
N VAL A 122 -16.97 1.77 -30.55
CA VAL A 122 -16.95 2.03 -29.10
C VAL A 122 -16.20 0.91 -28.34
N LEU A 123 -16.48 -0.35 -28.67
CA LEU A 123 -15.83 -1.51 -28.03
C LEU A 123 -14.32 -1.57 -28.29
N ASN A 124 -13.90 -1.42 -29.55
CA ASN A 124 -12.47 -1.41 -29.91
C ASN A 124 -11.73 -0.28 -29.21
N HIS A 125 -12.39 0.87 -29.06
CA HIS A 125 -11.80 2.01 -28.40
C HIS A 125 -11.68 1.81 -26.88
N HIS A 126 -12.71 1.25 -26.24
CA HIS A 126 -12.67 0.87 -24.83
C HIS A 126 -11.54 -0.13 -24.55
N GLN A 127 -11.38 -1.14 -25.42
CA GLN A 127 -10.29 -2.11 -25.32
C GLN A 127 -8.90 -1.47 -25.44
N ARG A 128 -8.72 -0.50 -26.36
CA ARG A 128 -7.46 0.24 -26.48
C ARG A 128 -7.17 1.11 -25.26
N ALA A 129 -8.16 1.82 -24.73
CA ALA A 129 -8.00 2.66 -23.55
C ALA A 129 -7.67 1.83 -22.29
N LEU A 130 -8.36 0.71 -22.08
CA LEU A 130 -8.02 -0.24 -21.02
C LEU A 130 -6.62 -0.86 -21.20
N GLY A 131 -6.21 -1.11 -22.45
CA GLY A 131 -4.87 -1.56 -22.78
C GLY A 131 -3.78 -0.56 -22.40
N GLN A 132 -4.05 0.75 -22.52
CA GLN A 132 -3.11 1.83 -22.16
C GLN A 132 -3.07 2.15 -20.66
N LEU A 133 -4.13 1.84 -19.91
CA LEU A 133 -4.16 1.97 -18.44
C LEU A 133 -3.24 1.00 -17.71
N ARG A 134 -2.57 0.10 -18.44
CA ARG A 134 -1.73 -0.97 -17.92
C ARG A 134 -0.25 -0.58 -17.93
N PRO A 135 0.27 0.14 -16.92
CA PRO A 135 1.70 0.15 -16.69
C PRO A 135 2.10 -1.22 -16.13
N LEU A 136 3.23 -1.73 -16.65
CA LEU A 136 4.00 -2.89 -16.18
C LEU A 136 3.38 -3.75 -15.06
N GLY A 137 2.97 -4.96 -15.44
CA GLY A 137 2.94 -6.10 -14.52
C GLY A 137 1.67 -6.28 -13.70
N HIS A 138 0.56 -6.62 -14.32
CA HIS A 138 -0.36 -7.67 -13.83
C HIS A 138 -1.46 -7.93 -14.87
N MET A 139 -1.58 -9.21 -15.24
CA MET A 139 -2.72 -9.73 -15.97
C MET A 139 -3.73 -10.30 -14.98
N PRO A 140 -4.97 -9.80 -14.91
CA PRO A 140 -6.12 -10.63 -14.68
C PRO A 140 -6.69 -11.02 -16.05
N PRO A 141 -6.52 -12.26 -16.52
CA PRO A 141 -7.21 -12.73 -17.70
C PRO A 141 -8.63 -13.13 -17.25
N TYR A 142 -9.54 -12.16 -17.13
CA TYR A 142 -10.93 -12.52 -17.34
C TYR A 142 -11.12 -12.74 -18.84
N GLY A 143 -11.00 -14.01 -19.23
CA GLY A 143 -11.69 -14.61 -20.36
C GLY A 143 -11.53 -13.93 -21.71
N THR A 144 -10.36 -14.09 -22.34
CA THR A 144 -10.36 -14.31 -23.79
C THR A 144 -9.81 -15.71 -24.03
N ALA A 145 -10.71 -16.63 -24.37
CA ALA A 145 -10.34 -17.90 -24.95
C ALA A 145 -9.62 -17.61 -26.27
N ILE A 146 -8.29 -17.55 -26.21
CA ILE A 146 -7.46 -17.60 -27.41
C ILE A 146 -7.59 -19.03 -27.92
N GLN A 147 -8.44 -19.21 -28.94
CA GLN A 147 -8.43 -20.38 -29.80
C GLN A 147 -7.08 -20.42 -30.51
N GLY A 148 -6.09 -21.06 -29.89
CA GLY A 148 -4.90 -21.57 -30.55
C GLY A 148 -5.10 -23.05 -30.89
N PRO A 149 -4.59 -23.54 -32.03
CA PRO A 149 -4.69 -24.95 -32.40
C PRO A 149 -3.67 -25.74 -31.56
N GLY A 150 -4.08 -26.20 -30.39
CA GLY A 150 -3.22 -26.97 -29.51
C GLY A 150 -4.02 -27.62 -28.39
N CYS A 151 -4.48 -28.84 -28.62
CA CYS A 151 -4.97 -29.71 -27.55
C CYS A 151 -3.89 -29.87 -26.48
N TYR A 152 -4.16 -29.46 -25.25
CA TYR A 152 -3.44 -29.97 -24.08
C TYR A 152 -4.44 -30.44 -23.01
N PRO A 153 -4.18 -31.62 -22.41
CA PRO A 153 -5.16 -32.32 -21.60
C PRO A 153 -5.29 -31.68 -20.22
N VAL A 154 -6.53 -31.67 -19.74
CA VAL A 154 -6.94 -31.47 -18.35
C VAL A 154 -6.07 -32.33 -17.42
N GLY A 155 -5.42 -31.75 -16.41
CA GLY A 155 -4.66 -32.58 -15.45
C GLY A 155 -4.05 -31.91 -14.22
N TYR A 156 -3.68 -30.63 -14.24
CA TYR A 156 -3.13 -29.95 -13.05
C TYR A 156 -3.74 -28.56 -12.89
N ALA A 157 -4.84 -28.50 -12.13
CA ALA A 157 -5.36 -27.23 -11.63
C ALA A 157 -4.43 -26.77 -10.50
N TYR A 158 -3.51 -25.86 -10.80
CA TYR A 158 -2.82 -25.09 -9.77
C TYR A 158 -3.89 -24.43 -8.88
N PRO A 159 -3.66 -24.31 -7.55
CA PRO A 159 -4.56 -23.56 -6.69
C PRO A 159 -4.74 -22.16 -7.29
N THR A 160 -5.95 -21.61 -7.22
CA THR A 160 -6.37 -20.36 -7.92
C THR A 160 -5.45 -19.15 -7.69
N GLN A 161 -4.58 -19.22 -6.68
CA GLN A 161 -3.63 -18.20 -6.29
C GLN A 161 -2.28 -18.28 -7.04
N TYR A 162 -2.06 -19.34 -7.83
CA TYR A 162 -0.82 -19.59 -8.58
C TYR A 162 -1.06 -19.54 -10.09
N ASN A 163 -0.09 -18.98 -10.81
CA ASN A 163 -0.10 -19.03 -12.26
C ASN A 163 0.44 -20.37 -12.79
N GLN A 164 0.31 -20.60 -14.11
CA GLN A 164 0.80 -21.82 -14.78
C GLN A 164 2.32 -22.02 -14.67
N THR A 165 3.08 -20.98 -14.28
CA THR A 165 4.53 -21.06 -14.05
C THR A 165 4.87 -21.35 -12.59
N GLY A 166 3.89 -21.69 -11.74
CA GLY A 166 4.11 -22.00 -10.32
C GLY A 166 4.48 -20.77 -9.47
N TYR A 167 3.91 -19.60 -9.77
CA TYR A 167 4.20 -18.34 -9.06
C TYR A 167 2.93 -17.83 -8.35
N CYS A 168 3.05 -17.54 -7.04
CA CYS A 168 1.97 -17.00 -6.23
C CYS A 168 1.77 -15.51 -6.52
N GLN A 169 0.61 -15.13 -7.07
CA GLN A 169 0.33 -13.73 -7.39
C GLN A 169 0.05 -12.89 -6.15
N ALA A 170 -0.52 -13.48 -5.09
CA ALA A 170 -0.83 -12.77 -3.86
C ALA A 170 0.43 -12.28 -3.12
N HIS A 171 1.49 -13.09 -3.12
CA HIS A 171 2.69 -12.85 -2.31
C HIS A 171 3.97 -12.63 -3.11
N HIS A 172 3.92 -12.74 -4.44
CA HIS A 172 5.08 -12.57 -5.32
C HIS A 172 6.25 -13.53 -4.99
N PHE A 173 5.94 -14.82 -4.77
CA PHE A 173 6.92 -15.88 -4.50
C PHE A 173 6.73 -17.09 -5.42
N PRO A 174 7.81 -17.82 -5.78
CA PRO A 174 7.70 -19.11 -6.45
C PRO A 174 7.08 -20.18 -5.53
N TYR A 175 6.47 -21.20 -6.12
CA TYR A 175 5.86 -22.33 -5.42
C TYR A 175 6.94 -23.20 -4.75
N PRO A 176 6.72 -23.68 -3.51
CA PRO A 176 5.57 -23.44 -2.63
C PRO A 176 5.64 -22.09 -1.90
N CYS A 177 4.50 -21.41 -1.77
CA CYS A 177 4.46 -20.13 -1.05
C CYS A 177 4.24 -20.41 0.43
N ARG A 178 5.25 -20.11 1.26
CA ARG A 178 5.19 -20.31 2.72
C ARG A 178 4.08 -19.52 3.41
N VAL A 179 3.57 -18.45 2.78
CA VAL A 179 2.49 -17.62 3.31
C VAL A 179 1.11 -18.24 3.03
N CYS A 180 0.95 -18.93 1.89
CA CYS A 180 -0.30 -19.60 1.53
C CYS A 180 -0.45 -20.98 2.18
N GLY A 181 0.62 -21.58 2.71
CA GLY A 181 0.57 -22.88 3.41
C GLY A 181 0.26 -24.07 2.50
N HIS A 182 0.55 -23.95 1.21
CA HIS A 182 0.31 -24.97 0.17
C HIS A 182 1.55 -25.22 -0.68
#